data_AF-A0A1G6BWG3-F1
#
_entry.id   AF-A0A1G6BWG3-F1
#
_cell.length_a   1.000
_cell.length_b   1.000
_cell.length_c   1.000
_cell.angle_alpha   90.00
_cell.angle_beta   90.00
_cell.angle_gamma   90.00
#
_symmetry.space_group_name_H-M   'P 1'
#
loop_
_entity.id
_entity.type
_entity.pdbx_description
1 polymer ?
#
loop_
_entity_poly.entity_id
_entity_poly.type
_entity_poly.pdbx_seq_one_letter_code
_entity_poly.pdbx_strand_id
1 'polypeptide(L)'
;MNILEKIDEIYKTEIEELSSNFLVSDYYSHISIASDVIHSSCQFVIRKQKKAKLMLIEGKQKVFLSDIDIINTIIAMSAEDVNWFLSEFVDLYQNKYKKILLNINGTEYNGYGMNYYPKEKSLTLFSDTTITFNDFIFLLNFIFSKDYYWGKMQSDLYFSKRTLSKYISIIDYYAGERRSEEYLKNIMFPFEEYSNSIGSTYNKSLTSKIDKLFKKTLLQIDISKYL
;
A
#
# COMPACT_ATOMS: atom_id res chain seq x y z
N MET A 1 -7.94 15.96 14.01
CA MET A 1 -7.02 15.93 12.86
C MET A 1 -6.45 14.54 12.71
N ASN A 2 -6.59 13.92 11.54
CA ASN A 2 -5.99 12.63 11.21
C ASN A 2 -4.69 12.80 10.41
N ILE A 3 -4.00 11.69 10.12
CA ILE A 3 -2.72 11.71 9.42
C ILE A 3 -2.80 12.34 8.01
N LEU A 4 -3.87 12.10 7.26
CA LEU A 4 -4.04 12.67 5.93
C LEU A 4 -4.26 14.18 5.99
N GLU A 5 -5.07 14.64 6.94
CA GLU A 5 -5.29 16.06 7.18
C GLU A 5 -3.98 16.76 7.54
N LYS A 6 -3.12 16.12 8.37
CA LYS A 6 -1.80 16.68 8.69
C LYS A 6 -0.88 16.75 7.47
N ILE A 7 -0.84 15.70 6.65
CA ILE A 7 -0.05 15.69 5.41
C ILE A 7 -0.52 16.79 4.45
N ASP A 8 -1.82 17.01 4.36
CA ASP A 8 -2.41 18.10 3.55
C ASP A 8 -2.10 19.48 4.12
N GLU A 9 -2.14 19.65 5.45
CA GLU A 9 -1.76 20.88 6.14
C GLU A 9 -0.30 21.25 5.85
N ILE A 10 0.65 20.34 6.07
CA ILE A 10 2.09 20.57 5.83
C ILE A 10 2.32 21.00 4.37
N TYR A 11 1.71 20.29 3.41
CA TYR A 11 1.84 20.60 1.99
C TYR A 11 1.28 21.99 1.63
N LYS A 12 0.16 22.40 2.24
CA LYS A 12 -0.42 23.73 2.00
C LYS A 12 0.46 24.84 2.56
N THR A 13 0.95 24.68 3.79
CA THR A 13 1.86 25.64 4.43
C THR A 13 3.12 25.85 3.59
N GLU A 14 3.77 24.77 3.14
CA GLU A 14 4.97 24.88 2.30
C GLU A 14 4.69 25.61 0.97
N ILE A 15 3.53 25.36 0.34
CA ILE A 15 3.15 26.05 -0.90
C ILE A 15 2.89 27.54 -0.67
N GLU A 16 2.21 27.88 0.43
CA GLU A 16 1.92 29.27 0.80
C GLU A 16 3.23 30.05 1.00
N GLU A 17 4.24 29.44 1.63
CA GLU A 17 5.58 30.03 1.81
C GLU A 17 6.35 30.21 0.49
N LEU A 18 6.15 29.30 -0.48
CA LEU A 18 6.81 29.33 -1.79
C LEU A 18 6.16 30.29 -2.81
N SER A 19 4.95 30.78 -2.53
CA SER A 19 4.06 31.48 -3.47
C SER A 19 4.57 32.81 -4.05
N SER A 20 5.84 33.15 -3.82
CA SER A 20 6.48 34.34 -4.40
C SER A 20 7.06 34.12 -5.80
N ASN A 21 7.45 32.89 -6.23
CA ASN A 21 8.24 32.73 -7.49
C ASN A 21 8.17 31.36 -8.22
N PHE A 22 7.29 30.40 -7.85
CA PHE A 22 7.32 29.05 -8.43
C PHE A 22 5.99 28.57 -9.03
N LEU A 23 6.09 27.75 -10.10
CA LEU A 23 4.96 26.96 -10.61
C LEU A 23 4.61 25.86 -9.60
N VAL A 24 3.56 26.11 -8.83
CA VAL A 24 3.02 25.20 -7.80
C VAL A 24 2.73 23.80 -8.34
N SER A 25 2.50 23.66 -9.65
CA SER A 25 2.19 22.38 -10.32
C SER A 25 3.32 21.36 -10.31
N ASP A 26 4.56 21.75 -10.08
CA ASP A 26 5.72 20.82 -10.10
C ASP A 26 6.33 20.58 -8.71
N TYR A 27 5.76 21.21 -7.67
CA TYR A 27 6.26 21.11 -6.31
C TYR A 27 5.85 19.79 -5.63
N TYR A 28 6.76 19.25 -4.80
CA TYR A 28 6.53 18.07 -3.98
C TYR A 28 7.08 18.29 -2.57
N SER A 29 6.20 18.22 -1.57
CA SER A 29 6.65 18.11 -0.17
C SER A 29 7.21 16.72 0.08
N HIS A 30 8.26 16.67 0.90
CA HIS A 30 8.91 15.45 1.36
C HIS A 30 8.82 15.41 2.88
N ILE A 31 7.84 14.66 3.38
CA ILE A 31 7.47 14.65 4.79
C ILE A 31 8.00 13.36 5.40
N SER A 32 8.91 13.47 6.37
CA SER A 32 9.41 12.30 7.11
C SER A 32 8.29 11.64 7.90
N ILE A 33 8.26 10.31 7.87
CA ILE A 33 7.35 9.51 8.68
C ILE A 33 8.12 8.33 9.28
N ALA A 34 7.78 7.95 10.50
CA ALA A 34 8.35 6.79 11.17
C ALA A 34 7.28 6.03 11.97
N SER A 35 7.65 4.87 12.50
CA SER A 35 6.92 4.22 13.58
C SER A 35 7.89 3.99 14.73
N ASP A 36 7.49 4.36 15.93
CA ASP A 36 8.28 4.14 17.14
C ASP A 36 8.24 2.66 17.61
N VAL A 37 7.47 1.81 16.92
CA VAL A 37 7.27 0.39 17.23
C VAL A 37 8.28 -0.51 16.51
N ILE A 38 8.87 -0.06 15.40
CA ILE A 38 9.80 -0.87 14.61
C ILE A 38 11.17 -0.20 14.54
N HIS A 39 12.22 -1.01 14.63
CA HIS A 39 13.57 -0.57 14.31
C HIS A 39 13.81 -0.78 12.82
N SER A 40 13.64 0.28 12.05
CA SER A 40 13.84 0.26 10.59
C SER A 40 15.30 0.56 10.25
N SER A 41 15.89 -0.23 9.35
CA SER A 41 17.17 0.09 8.70
C SER A 41 17.03 1.17 7.62
N CYS A 42 15.80 1.49 7.22
CA CYS A 42 15.47 2.45 6.18
C CYS A 42 14.77 3.69 6.75
N GLN A 43 14.80 4.78 5.99
CA GLN A 43 13.97 5.95 6.28
C GLN A 43 12.71 5.93 5.41
N PHE A 44 11.60 6.46 5.92
CA PHE A 44 10.37 6.60 5.15
C PHE A 44 10.04 8.07 4.92
N VAL A 45 9.70 8.40 3.69
CA VAL A 45 9.35 9.76 3.28
C VAL A 45 8.08 9.73 2.46
N ILE A 46 7.12 10.56 2.87
CA ILE A 46 5.90 10.80 2.10
C ILE A 46 6.22 11.86 1.06
N ARG A 47 6.13 11.49 -0.21
CA ARG A 47 6.09 12.44 -1.32
C ARG A 47 4.66 12.91 -1.52
N LYS A 48 4.38 14.18 -1.21
CA LYS A 48 3.05 14.76 -1.30
C LYS A 48 2.95 15.80 -2.42
N GLN A 49 1.89 15.64 -3.22
CA GLN A 49 1.37 16.63 -4.16
C GLN A 49 -0.17 16.53 -4.19
N LYS A 50 -0.79 16.22 -5.34
CA LYS A 50 -2.22 15.85 -5.41
C LYS A 50 -2.52 14.55 -4.67
N LYS A 51 -1.54 13.65 -4.56
CA LYS A 51 -1.63 12.38 -3.83
C LYS A 51 -0.43 12.24 -2.90
N ALA A 52 -0.62 11.54 -1.78
CA ALA A 52 0.46 11.07 -0.92
C ALA A 52 0.97 9.71 -1.41
N LYS A 53 2.29 9.57 -1.52
CA LYS A 53 2.98 8.30 -1.80
C LYS A 53 4.07 8.09 -0.76
N LEU A 54 4.18 6.89 -0.21
CA LEU A 54 5.29 6.54 0.65
C LEU A 54 6.48 6.08 -0.20
N MET A 55 7.67 6.58 0.13
CA MET A 55 8.93 6.13 -0.42
C MET A 55 9.78 5.58 0.71
N LEU A 56 10.46 4.48 0.43
CA LEU A 56 11.50 3.93 1.28
C LEU A 56 12.86 4.48 0.80
N ILE A 57 13.71 4.83 1.75
CA ILE A 57 15.05 5.36 1.49
C ILE A 57 16.07 4.46 2.18
N GLU A 58 16.90 3.79 1.38
CA GLU A 58 18.05 3.01 1.84
C GLU A 58 19.32 3.63 1.25
N GLY A 59 20.17 4.23 2.09
CA GLY A 59 21.34 4.98 1.65
C GLY A 59 20.97 6.12 0.68
N LYS A 60 21.41 6.01 -0.58
CA LYS A 60 21.09 6.98 -1.65
C LYS A 60 19.91 6.56 -2.52
N GLN A 61 19.40 5.33 -2.35
CA GLN A 61 18.32 4.80 -3.16
C GLN A 61 16.97 5.25 -2.60
N LYS A 62 16.07 5.66 -3.50
CA LYS A 62 14.67 5.97 -3.17
C LYS A 62 13.80 4.97 -3.91
N VAL A 63 13.10 4.14 -3.15
CA VAL A 63 12.27 3.06 -3.68
C VAL A 63 10.81 3.41 -3.48
N PHE A 64 10.04 3.32 -4.55
CA PHE A 64 8.58 3.43 -4.52
C PHE A 64 7.99 2.09 -4.97
N LEU A 65 7.12 1.52 -4.13
CA LEU A 65 6.39 0.30 -4.47
C LEU A 65 5.01 0.68 -5.01
N SER A 66 4.74 0.32 -6.26
CA SER A 66 3.39 0.32 -6.81
C SER A 66 2.60 -0.88 -6.28
N ASP A 67 1.28 -0.89 -6.51
CA ASP A 67 0.43 -2.02 -6.12
C ASP A 67 0.89 -3.34 -6.72
N ILE A 68 1.40 -3.33 -7.97
CA ILE A 68 1.93 -4.54 -8.61
C ILE A 68 3.23 -4.98 -7.94
N ASP A 69 4.10 -4.04 -7.57
CA ASP A 69 5.36 -4.36 -6.89
C ASP A 69 5.08 -4.99 -5.52
N ILE A 70 4.12 -4.45 -4.78
CA ILE A 70 3.63 -5.02 -3.50
C ILE A 70 3.14 -6.44 -3.69
N ILE A 71 2.21 -6.65 -4.62
CA ILE A 71 1.60 -7.96 -4.88
C ILE A 71 2.67 -8.97 -5.30
N ASN A 72 3.55 -8.62 -6.24
CA ASN A 72 4.61 -9.50 -6.71
C ASN A 72 5.63 -9.80 -5.62
N THR A 73 5.93 -8.83 -4.75
CA THR A 73 6.81 -9.04 -3.59
C THR A 73 6.22 -10.11 -2.66
N ILE A 74 4.90 -10.08 -2.42
CA ILE A 74 4.24 -11.09 -1.57
C ILE A 74 4.18 -12.44 -2.28
N ILE A 75 3.79 -12.51 -3.56
CA ILE A 75 3.72 -13.76 -4.33
C ILE A 75 5.07 -14.49 -4.36
N ALA A 76 6.18 -13.76 -4.35
CA ALA A 76 7.54 -14.32 -4.36
C ALA A 76 8.00 -14.87 -3.00
N MET A 77 7.23 -14.69 -1.92
CA MET A 77 7.58 -15.19 -0.58
C MET A 77 7.29 -16.68 -0.42
N SER A 78 7.67 -17.24 0.73
CA SER A 78 7.30 -18.62 1.08
C SER A 78 5.78 -18.76 1.22
N ALA A 79 5.25 -19.97 1.02
CA ALA A 79 3.81 -20.23 1.17
C ALA A 79 3.29 -19.89 2.59
N GLU A 80 4.10 -20.10 3.64
CA GLU A 80 3.78 -19.69 5.02
C GLU A 80 3.57 -18.17 5.11
N ASP A 81 4.48 -17.39 4.51
CA ASP A 81 4.45 -15.93 4.53
C ASP A 81 3.28 -15.37 3.70
N VAL A 82 3.07 -15.92 2.50
CA VAL A 82 1.91 -15.56 1.65
C VAL A 82 0.61 -15.77 2.40
N ASN A 83 0.43 -16.92 3.04
CA ASN A 83 -0.77 -17.24 3.79
C ASN A 83 -0.96 -16.32 4.99
N TRP A 84 0.12 -15.92 5.65
CA TRP A 84 0.06 -14.93 6.72
C TRP A 84 -0.43 -13.56 6.21
N PHE A 85 0.13 -13.04 5.11
CA PHE A 85 -0.32 -11.77 4.53
C PHE A 85 -1.78 -11.85 4.06
N LEU A 86 -2.19 -12.94 3.42
CA LEU A 86 -3.58 -13.15 3.02
C LEU A 86 -4.52 -13.13 4.22
N SER A 87 -4.15 -13.80 5.32
CA SER A 87 -4.94 -13.80 6.56
C SER A 87 -5.12 -12.40 7.13
N GLU A 88 -4.03 -11.62 7.25
CA GLU A 88 -4.10 -10.24 7.74
C GLU A 88 -4.93 -9.35 6.79
N PHE A 89 -4.83 -9.52 5.47
CA PHE A 89 -5.64 -8.76 4.50
C PHE A 89 -7.13 -9.11 4.59
N VAL A 90 -7.47 -10.38 4.80
CA VAL A 90 -8.86 -10.81 5.03
C VAL A 90 -9.41 -10.20 6.31
N ASP A 91 -8.63 -10.21 7.39
CA ASP A 91 -9.02 -9.57 8.65
C ASP A 91 -9.26 -8.06 8.48
N LEU A 92 -8.38 -7.36 7.75
CA LEU A 92 -8.58 -5.96 7.38
C LEU A 92 -9.86 -5.75 6.57
N TYR A 93 -10.14 -6.62 5.60
CA TYR A 93 -11.34 -6.55 4.77
C TYR A 93 -12.63 -6.74 5.60
N GLN A 94 -12.54 -7.56 6.66
CA GLN A 94 -13.59 -7.76 7.67
C GLN A 94 -13.68 -6.64 8.71
N ASN A 95 -12.94 -5.54 8.53
CA ASN A 95 -12.84 -4.41 9.46
C ASN A 95 -12.21 -4.75 10.82
N LYS A 96 -11.42 -5.83 10.93
CA LYS A 96 -10.67 -6.17 12.15
C LYS A 96 -9.32 -5.44 12.20
N TYR A 97 -9.37 -4.12 12.02
CA TYR A 97 -8.17 -3.28 11.98
C TYR A 97 -7.40 -3.31 13.29
N LYS A 98 -6.07 -3.27 13.20
CA LYS A 98 -5.19 -2.95 14.32
C LYS A 98 -4.89 -1.46 14.32
N LYS A 99 -4.89 -0.86 15.50
CA LYS A 99 -4.40 0.50 15.68
C LYS A 99 -2.89 0.47 15.56
N ILE A 100 -2.34 1.38 14.77
CA ILE A 100 -0.91 1.59 14.61
C ILE A 100 -0.57 3.03 14.95
N LEU A 101 0.68 3.28 15.32
CA LEU A 101 1.19 4.63 15.56
C LEU A 101 2.13 5.04 14.43
N LEU A 102 1.84 6.21 13.87
CA LEU A 102 2.57 6.84 12.78
C LEU A 102 3.07 8.20 13.26
N ASN A 103 4.38 8.40 13.23
CA ASN A 103 5.03 9.62 13.70
C ASN A 103 5.36 10.52 12.49
N ILE A 104 4.81 11.74 12.47
CA ILE A 104 5.16 12.78 11.48
C ILE A 104 5.70 13.99 12.25
N ASN A 105 6.93 14.39 11.94
CA ASN A 105 7.60 15.55 12.56
C ASN A 105 7.52 15.56 14.10
N GLY A 106 7.69 14.39 14.74
CA GLY A 106 7.64 14.24 16.19
C GLY A 106 6.23 14.20 16.79
N THR A 107 5.17 14.25 15.96
CA THR A 107 3.77 14.13 16.41
C THR A 107 3.21 12.76 16.04
N GLU A 108 2.63 12.07 17.02
CA GLU A 108 2.02 10.76 16.82
C GLU A 108 0.59 10.87 16.28
N TYR A 109 0.28 10.05 15.28
CA TYR A 109 -1.04 9.91 14.69
C TYR A 109 -1.46 8.44 14.74
N ASN A 110 -2.73 8.22 15.10
CA ASN A 110 -3.33 6.91 14.95
C ASN A 110 -3.48 6.56 13.47
N GLY A 111 -3.17 5.32 13.13
CA GLY A 111 -3.49 4.68 11.86
C GLY A 111 -4.25 3.37 12.07
N TYR A 112 -4.63 2.76 10.96
CA TYR A 112 -5.31 1.47 10.92
C TYR A 112 -4.63 0.56 9.90
N GLY A 113 -4.18 -0.60 10.37
CA GLY A 113 -3.41 -1.55 9.58
C GLY A 113 -3.43 -2.95 10.18
N MET A 114 -2.49 -3.78 9.75
CA MET A 114 -2.27 -5.15 10.20
C MET A 114 -1.20 -5.24 11.28
N ASN A 115 -1.07 -6.42 11.90
CA ASN A 115 -0.02 -6.69 12.87
C ASN A 115 1.37 -6.63 12.22
N TYR A 116 2.39 -6.32 13.02
CA TYR A 116 3.77 -6.55 12.62
C TYR A 116 4.09 -8.05 12.63
N TYR A 117 4.99 -8.46 11.75
CA TYR A 117 5.41 -9.84 11.63
C TYR A 117 6.22 -10.25 12.87
N PRO A 118 5.92 -11.40 13.49
CA PRO A 118 6.52 -11.77 14.77
C PRO A 118 7.96 -12.26 14.66
N LYS A 119 8.41 -12.70 13.48
CA LYS A 119 9.78 -13.19 13.24
C LYS A 119 10.61 -12.12 12.54
N GLU A 120 11.89 -12.03 12.87
CA GLU A 120 12.81 -11.22 12.08
C GLU A 120 13.06 -11.91 10.73
N LYS A 121 12.61 -11.26 9.66
CA LYS A 121 12.82 -11.69 8.28
C LYS A 121 13.17 -10.48 7.43
N SER A 122 14.01 -10.73 6.43
CA SER A 122 14.36 -9.75 5.42
C SER A 122 13.78 -10.16 4.08
N LEU A 123 13.55 -9.17 3.22
CA LEU A 123 13.15 -9.36 1.83
C LEU A 123 13.99 -8.44 0.95
N THR A 124 14.32 -8.93 -0.25
CA THR A 124 15.01 -8.15 -1.27
C THR A 124 13.98 -7.65 -2.28
N LEU A 125 13.89 -6.34 -2.43
CA LEU A 125 13.01 -5.68 -3.38
C LEU A 125 13.56 -5.81 -4.82
N PHE A 126 12.72 -5.51 -5.81
CA PHE A 126 13.12 -5.47 -7.23
C PHE A 126 14.26 -4.46 -7.52
N SER A 127 14.49 -3.52 -6.61
CA SER A 127 15.56 -2.51 -6.68
C SER A 127 16.88 -2.98 -6.06
N ASP A 128 16.99 -4.26 -5.66
CA ASP A 128 18.14 -4.82 -4.94
C ASP A 128 18.36 -4.19 -3.54
N THR A 129 17.28 -3.62 -3.00
CA THR A 129 17.19 -3.00 -1.67
C THR A 129 16.73 -4.06 -0.69
N THR A 130 17.46 -4.27 0.42
CA THR A 130 17.10 -5.29 1.41
C THR A 130 16.43 -4.61 2.60
N ILE A 131 15.17 -4.98 2.86
CA ILE A 131 14.38 -4.39 3.94
C ILE A 131 13.86 -5.49 4.86
N THR A 132 13.44 -5.14 6.06
CA THR A 132 12.78 -6.12 6.94
C THR A 132 11.32 -6.32 6.50
N PHE A 133 10.72 -7.43 6.90
CA PHE A 133 9.28 -7.65 6.76
C PHE A 133 8.48 -6.53 7.43
N ASN A 134 8.95 -6.04 8.57
CA ASN A 134 8.26 -4.98 9.31
C ASN A 134 8.37 -3.62 8.64
N ASP A 135 9.43 -3.35 7.87
CA ASP A 135 9.53 -2.16 7.01
C ASP A 135 8.51 -2.21 5.86
N PHE A 136 8.34 -3.38 5.25
CA PHE A 136 7.33 -3.60 4.22
C PHE A 136 5.90 -3.52 4.78
N ILE A 137 5.67 -4.09 5.96
CA ILE A 137 4.40 -3.98 6.67
C ILE A 137 4.11 -2.53 7.04
N PHE A 138 5.10 -1.75 7.47
CA PHE A 138 4.92 -0.32 7.73
C PHE A 138 4.43 0.43 6.49
N LEU A 139 5.00 0.12 5.32
CA LEU A 139 4.54 0.68 4.04
C LEU A 139 3.08 0.33 3.74
N LEU A 140 2.71 -0.94 3.91
CA LEU A 140 1.33 -1.40 3.73
C LEU A 140 0.37 -0.74 4.73
N ASN A 141 0.78 -0.65 5.99
CA ASN A 141 0.04 -0.02 7.06
C ASN A 141 -0.21 1.47 6.81
N PHE A 142 0.75 2.18 6.21
CA PHE A 142 0.53 3.55 5.72
C PHE A 142 -0.51 3.59 4.59
N ILE A 143 -0.42 2.69 3.59
CA ILE A 143 -1.39 2.61 2.49
C ILE A 143 -2.80 2.37 3.03
N PHE A 144 -2.98 1.40 3.92
CA PHE A 144 -4.29 1.06 4.48
C PHE A 144 -4.85 2.18 5.35
N SER A 145 -4.01 2.81 6.19
CA SER A 145 -4.41 3.97 6.99
C SER A 145 -4.86 5.13 6.11
N LYS A 146 -4.09 5.43 5.06
CA LYS A 146 -4.42 6.45 4.08
C LYS A 146 -5.76 6.16 3.40
N ASP A 147 -5.95 4.95 2.91
CA ASP A 147 -7.17 4.56 2.20
C ASP A 147 -8.40 4.59 3.11
N TYR A 148 -8.24 4.19 4.38
CA TYR A 148 -9.26 4.29 5.41
C TYR A 148 -9.71 5.74 5.64
N TYR A 149 -8.76 6.64 5.91
CA TYR A 149 -9.08 8.04 6.18
C TYR A 149 -9.63 8.74 4.93
N TRP A 150 -9.07 8.47 3.76
CA TRP A 150 -9.58 9.02 2.50
C TRP A 150 -11.02 8.58 2.23
N GLY A 151 -11.33 7.29 2.40
CA GLY A 151 -12.68 6.77 2.24
C GLY A 151 -13.68 7.47 3.17
N LYS A 152 -13.30 7.71 4.44
CA LYS A 152 -14.12 8.49 5.37
C LYS A 152 -14.32 9.95 4.95
N MET A 153 -13.24 10.63 4.55
CA MET A 153 -13.29 12.03 4.13
C MET A 153 -14.15 12.24 2.87
N GLN A 154 -14.22 11.23 1.99
CA GLN A 154 -15.00 11.27 0.75
C GLN A 154 -16.37 10.58 0.85
N SER A 155 -16.77 10.10 2.04
CA SER A 155 -17.98 9.29 2.23
C SER A 155 -18.04 8.03 1.35
N ASP A 156 -16.88 7.49 0.95
CA ASP A 156 -16.73 6.25 0.16
C ASP A 156 -16.17 5.15 1.07
N LEU A 157 -17.06 4.51 1.82
CA LEU A 157 -16.73 3.48 2.81
C LEU A 157 -16.12 2.20 2.19
N TYR A 158 -16.19 2.05 0.86
CA TYR A 158 -15.66 0.88 0.14
C TYR A 158 -14.26 1.13 -0.42
N PHE A 159 -13.68 2.32 -0.22
CA PHE A 159 -12.37 2.66 -0.77
C PHE A 159 -11.26 1.71 -0.33
N SER A 160 -11.10 1.49 0.98
CA SER A 160 -10.12 0.52 1.51
C SER A 160 -10.42 -0.91 1.04
N LYS A 161 -11.70 -1.29 0.99
CA LYS A 161 -12.12 -2.62 0.52
C LYS A 161 -11.74 -2.88 -0.93
N ARG A 162 -11.78 -1.88 -1.82
CA ARG A 162 -11.34 -2.06 -3.22
C ARG A 162 -9.83 -2.32 -3.31
N THR A 163 -9.02 -1.64 -2.51
CA THR A 163 -7.57 -1.91 -2.42
C THR A 163 -7.32 -3.33 -1.88
N LEU A 164 -8.01 -3.72 -0.81
CA LEU A 164 -7.86 -5.06 -0.22
C LEU A 164 -8.36 -6.17 -1.15
N SER A 165 -9.50 -6.01 -1.82
CA SER A 165 -9.98 -6.97 -2.84
C SER A 165 -8.94 -7.21 -3.92
N LYS A 166 -8.23 -6.16 -4.36
CA LYS A 166 -7.15 -6.26 -5.34
C LYS A 166 -5.99 -7.09 -4.82
N TYR A 167 -5.52 -6.82 -3.61
CA TYR A 167 -4.39 -7.56 -3.04
C TYR A 167 -4.78 -9.01 -2.78
N ILE A 168 -5.90 -9.26 -2.09
CA ILE A 168 -6.38 -10.60 -1.76
C ILE A 168 -6.56 -11.44 -3.03
N SER A 169 -7.34 -10.95 -4.01
CA SER A 169 -7.66 -11.76 -5.19
C SER A 169 -6.45 -12.07 -6.07
N ILE A 170 -5.59 -11.09 -6.33
CA ILE A 170 -4.45 -11.33 -7.21
C ILE A 170 -3.42 -12.23 -6.52
N ILE A 171 -3.12 -12.00 -5.23
CA ILE A 171 -2.19 -12.84 -4.48
C ILE A 171 -2.73 -14.27 -4.38
N ASP A 172 -3.99 -14.46 -3.98
CA ASP A 172 -4.61 -15.78 -3.86
C ASP A 172 -4.58 -16.57 -5.18
N TYR A 173 -4.84 -15.90 -6.31
CA TYR A 173 -4.82 -16.55 -7.62
C TYR A 173 -3.41 -17.01 -8.03
N TYR A 174 -2.42 -16.14 -7.89
CA TYR A 174 -1.05 -16.41 -8.36
C TYR A 174 -0.19 -17.17 -7.35
N ALA A 175 -0.57 -17.20 -6.06
CA ALA A 175 0.06 -18.05 -5.05
C ALA A 175 -0.34 -19.54 -5.16
N GLY A 176 -1.37 -19.87 -5.94
CA GLY A 176 -1.74 -21.25 -6.28
C GLY A 176 -3.06 -21.75 -5.71
N GLU A 177 -3.67 -21.04 -4.75
CA GLU A 177 -4.94 -21.44 -4.10
C GLU A 177 -6.16 -21.20 -5.01
N ARG A 178 -6.15 -20.12 -5.80
CA ARG A 178 -7.16 -19.80 -6.84
C ARG A 178 -8.61 -19.71 -6.36
N ARG A 179 -8.86 -19.53 -5.07
CA ARG A 179 -10.21 -19.30 -4.49
C ARG A 179 -10.93 -18.09 -5.09
N SER A 180 -10.16 -17.09 -5.50
CA SER A 180 -10.58 -15.83 -6.11
C SER A 180 -10.73 -15.85 -7.63
N GLU A 181 -10.48 -16.97 -8.30
CA GLU A 181 -10.48 -17.07 -9.77
C GLU A 181 -11.80 -16.57 -10.39
N GLU A 182 -12.93 -17.00 -9.82
CA GLU A 182 -14.26 -16.58 -10.30
C GLU A 182 -14.45 -15.06 -10.19
N TYR A 183 -14.01 -14.46 -9.08
CA TYR A 183 -14.08 -13.02 -8.88
C TYR A 183 -13.24 -12.27 -9.94
N LEU A 184 -12.01 -12.74 -10.18
CA LEU A 184 -11.11 -12.16 -11.18
C LEU A 184 -11.67 -12.28 -12.60
N LYS A 185 -12.28 -13.42 -12.95
CA LYS A 185 -12.98 -13.61 -14.23
C LYS A 185 -14.15 -12.62 -14.37
N ASN A 186 -14.95 -12.45 -13.32
CA ASN A 186 -16.11 -11.56 -13.34
C ASN A 186 -15.75 -10.08 -13.56
N ILE A 187 -14.57 -9.64 -13.10
CA ILE A 187 -14.08 -8.28 -13.35
C ILE A 187 -13.26 -8.15 -14.65
N MET A 188 -13.21 -9.21 -15.47
CA MET A 188 -12.42 -9.29 -16.70
C MET A 188 -10.92 -9.02 -16.45
N PHE A 189 -10.37 -9.63 -15.40
CA PHE A 189 -8.96 -9.49 -15.07
C PHE A 189 -8.06 -10.03 -16.21
N PRO A 190 -7.02 -9.28 -16.64
CA PRO A 190 -6.20 -9.67 -17.78
C PRO A 190 -5.10 -10.66 -17.37
N PHE A 191 -5.48 -11.93 -17.17
CA PHE A 191 -4.59 -12.98 -16.65
C PHE A 191 -3.28 -13.14 -17.43
N GLU A 192 -3.34 -13.18 -18.77
CA GLU A 192 -2.15 -13.36 -19.62
C GLU A 192 -1.19 -12.16 -19.52
N GLU A 193 -1.72 -10.94 -19.65
CA GLU A 193 -0.91 -9.71 -19.54
C GLU A 193 -0.27 -9.59 -18.16
N TYR A 194 -0.99 -9.95 -17.10
CA TYR A 194 -0.45 -9.95 -15.74
C TYR A 194 0.64 -11.00 -15.57
N SER A 195 0.40 -12.23 -16.00
CA SER A 195 1.38 -13.32 -15.89
C SER A 195 2.70 -12.96 -16.57
N ASN A 196 2.64 -12.34 -17.75
CA ASN A 196 3.82 -11.86 -18.48
C ASN A 196 4.53 -10.69 -17.80
N SER A 197 3.86 -9.99 -16.89
CA SER A 197 4.43 -8.84 -16.16
C SER A 197 5.15 -9.22 -14.86
N ILE A 198 4.87 -10.41 -14.31
CA ILE A 198 5.51 -10.90 -13.08
C ILE A 198 7.03 -10.98 -13.32
N GLY A 199 7.81 -10.29 -12.48
CA GLY A 199 9.28 -10.26 -12.59
C GLY A 199 9.83 -9.36 -13.70
N SER A 200 8.97 -8.62 -14.41
CA SER A 200 9.39 -7.63 -15.42
C SER A 200 9.35 -6.19 -14.89
N THR A 201 10.04 -5.29 -15.59
CA THR A 201 10.08 -3.86 -15.25
C THR A 201 8.68 -3.22 -15.30
N TYR A 202 8.44 -2.27 -14.38
CA TYR A 202 7.17 -1.55 -14.19
C TYR A 202 6.43 -1.18 -15.50
N ASN A 203 5.29 -1.84 -15.77
CA ASN A 203 4.39 -1.52 -16.87
C ASN A 203 3.23 -0.62 -16.42
N LYS A 204 3.44 0.70 -16.55
CA LYS A 204 2.47 1.74 -16.17
C LYS A 204 1.07 1.56 -16.79
N SER A 205 1.00 1.04 -18.02
CA SER A 205 -0.27 0.83 -18.73
C SER A 205 -1.09 -0.26 -18.05
N LEU A 206 -0.46 -1.39 -17.73
CA LEU A 206 -1.09 -2.51 -17.05
C LEU A 206 -1.53 -2.13 -15.63
N THR A 207 -0.69 -1.45 -14.85
CA THR A 207 -1.07 -0.96 -13.52
C THR A 207 -2.31 -0.08 -13.58
N SER A 208 -2.37 0.87 -14.54
CA SER A 208 -3.53 1.73 -14.71
C SER A 208 -4.79 0.96 -15.15
N LYS A 209 -4.64 -0.10 -15.96
CA LYS A 209 -5.75 -0.94 -16.41
C LYS A 209 -6.35 -1.70 -15.23
N ILE A 210 -5.52 -2.39 -14.44
CA ILE A 210 -5.94 -3.14 -13.25
C ILE A 210 -6.61 -2.21 -12.23
N ASP A 211 -6.01 -1.06 -11.94
CA ASP A 211 -6.61 -0.07 -11.05
C ASP A 211 -8.01 0.37 -11.47
N LYS A 212 -8.26 0.50 -12.78
CA LYS A 212 -9.56 0.88 -13.32
C LYS A 212 -10.58 -0.24 -13.14
N LEU A 213 -10.19 -1.51 -13.29
CA LEU A 213 -11.08 -2.66 -13.10
C LEU A 213 -11.60 -2.70 -11.66
N PHE A 214 -10.69 -2.68 -10.69
CA PHE A 214 -11.06 -2.72 -9.27
C PHE A 214 -11.81 -1.46 -8.79
N LYS A 215 -11.59 -0.29 -9.41
CA LYS A 215 -12.34 0.94 -9.08
C LYS A 215 -13.77 0.93 -9.61
N LYS A 216 -14.02 0.32 -10.77
CA LYS A 216 -15.36 0.28 -11.40
C LYS A 216 -16.25 -0.81 -10.81
N THR A 217 -15.64 -1.84 -10.24
CA THR A 217 -16.34 -2.98 -9.68
C THR A 217 -17.06 -2.64 -8.37
N LEU A 218 -18.37 -2.93 -8.32
CA LEU A 218 -19.17 -2.96 -7.10
C LEU A 218 -19.21 -4.36 -6.47
N LEU A 219 -18.71 -5.38 -7.17
CA LEU A 219 -18.64 -6.75 -6.68
C LEU A 219 -17.67 -6.84 -5.49
N GLN A 220 -18.14 -7.46 -4.43
CA GLN A 220 -17.33 -7.80 -3.28
C GLN A 220 -16.68 -9.17 -3.52
N ILE A 221 -15.44 -9.32 -3.09
CA ILE A 221 -14.80 -10.64 -3.07
C ILE A 221 -15.48 -11.50 -2.00
N ASP A 222 -15.74 -12.77 -2.32
CA ASP A 222 -16.23 -13.75 -1.35
C ASP A 222 -15.09 -14.19 -0.44
N ILE A 223 -15.02 -13.56 0.73
CA ILE A 223 -14.01 -13.84 1.75
C ILE A 223 -14.31 -15.11 2.56
N SER A 224 -15.51 -15.71 2.44
CA SER A 224 -15.86 -16.93 3.21
C SER A 224 -14.97 -18.11 2.83
N LYS A 225 -14.40 -18.09 1.61
CA LYS A 225 -13.44 -19.07 1.10
C LYS A 225 -12.08 -19.05 1.83
N TYR A 226 -11.84 -18.05 2.69
CA TYR A 226 -10.58 -17.84 3.42
C TYR A 226 -10.71 -18.10 4.94
N LEU A 227 -11.89 -18.53 5.39
CA LEU A 227 -12.20 -18.86 6.80
C LEU A 227 -12.13 -20.36 7.02
#